data_AF-A0A851TLX4-F1
#
_entry.id   AF-A0A851TLX4-F1
#
_cell.length_a   1.000
_cell.length_b   1.000
_cell.length_c   1.000
_cell.angle_alpha   90.00
_cell.angle_beta   90.00
_cell.angle_gamma   90.00
#
_symmetry.space_group_name_H-M   'P 1'
#
loop_
_entity.id
_entity.type
_entity.pdbx_description
1 polymer ?
#
loop_
_entity_poly.entity_id
_entity_poly.type
_entity_poly.pdbx_seq_one_letter_code
_entity_poly.pdbx_strand_id
1 'polypeptide(L)' 'MEAVPASLDVDRAVAVAFVVLLGLFLLAMAVRCARLVVDPYSAIPTATWEEEQLP' A
#
# COMPACT_ATOMS: atom_id res chain seq x y z
N MET A 1 43.97 1.70 9.96
CA MET A 1 42.70 2.40 9.64
C MET A 1 42.14 1.67 8.43
N GLU A 2 41.33 0.65 8.69
CA GLU A 2 40.69 -0.15 7.62
C GLU A 2 39.75 0.78 6.86
N ALA A 3 40.11 1.12 5.62
CA ALA A 3 39.25 1.87 4.73
C ALA A 3 38.07 0.97 4.38
N VAL A 4 36.92 1.18 5.03
CA VAL A 4 35.67 0.52 4.67
C VAL A 4 35.44 0.85 3.20
N PRO A 5 35.38 -0.15 2.30
CA PRO A 5 35.22 0.11 0.89
C PRO A 5 33.87 0.80 0.69
N ALA A 6 33.88 1.98 0.08
CA ALA A 6 32.69 2.81 -0.14
C ALA A 6 31.55 2.07 -0.87
N SER A 7 31.85 0.96 -1.55
CA SER A 7 30.86 0.06 -2.14
C SER A 7 29.96 -0.64 -1.12
N LEU A 8 30.47 -0.97 0.07
CA LEU A 8 29.66 -1.58 1.14
C LEU A 8 28.67 -0.59 1.75
N ASP A 9 29.00 0.71 1.80
CA ASP A 9 28.08 1.75 2.24
C ASP A 9 26.93 1.97 1.24
N VAL A 10 27.21 1.93 -0.06
CA VAL A 10 26.18 2.07 -1.11
C VAL A 10 25.23 0.87 -1.11
N ASP A 11 25.76 -0.36 -1.05
CA ASP A 11 24.93 -1.58 -1.01
C ASP A 11 23.98 -1.57 0.20
N ARG A 12 24.51 -1.19 1.37
CA ARG A 12 23.72 -1.02 2.59
C ARG A 12 22.67 0.08 2.45
N ALA A 13 23.02 1.22 1.87
CA ALA A 13 22.08 2.32 1.66
C ALA A 13 20.94 1.92 0.71
N VAL A 14 21.24 1.20 -0.37
CA VAL A 14 20.25 0.67 -1.31
C VAL A 14 19.36 -0.36 -0.64
N ALA A 15 19.92 -1.29 0.13
CA ALA A 15 19.15 -2.28 0.88
C ALA A 15 18.18 -1.62 1.87
N VAL A 16 18.65 -0.62 2.63
CA VAL A 16 17.81 0.15 3.57
C VAL A 16 16.71 0.91 2.82
N ALA A 17 17.05 1.58 1.72
CA ALA A 17 16.07 2.29 0.90
C ALA A 17 14.98 1.36 0.36
N PHE A 18 15.36 0.16 -0.10
CA PHE A 18 14.42 -0.86 -0.57
C PHE A 18 13.50 -1.33 0.56
N VAL A 19 14.05 -1.66 1.73
CA VAL A 19 13.25 -2.08 2.90
C VAL A 19 12.25 -0.98 3.31
N VAL A 20 12.69 0.28 3.34
CA VAL A 20 11.82 1.42 3.67
C VAL A 20 10.72 1.58 2.61
N LEU A 21 11.06 1.52 1.33
CA LEU A 21 10.10 1.61 0.21
C LEU A 21 9.07 0.48 0.28
N LEU A 22 9.51 -0.76 0.52
CA LEU A 22 8.63 -1.91 0.70
C LEU A 22 7.72 -1.74 1.92
N GLY A 23 8.26 -1.25 3.03
CA GLY A 23 7.48 -0.93 4.23
C GLY A 23 6.38 0.10 3.95
N LEU A 24 6.71 1.18 3.23
CA LEU A 24 5.73 2.20 2.81
C LEU A 24 4.67 1.62 1.86
N PHE A 25 5.08 0.80 0.89
CA PHE A 25 4.17 0.14 -0.04
C PHE A 25 3.21 -0.80 0.69
N LEU A 26 3.73 -1.61 1.60
CA LEU A 26 2.94 -2.52 2.44
C LEU A 26 1.95 -1.74 3.31
N LEU A 27 2.38 -0.63 3.91
CA LEU A 27 1.49 0.25 4.69
C LEU A 27 0.39 0.84 3.81
N ALA A 28 0.73 1.32 2.61
CA ALA A 28 -0.26 1.86 1.67
C ALA A 28 -1.26 0.80 1.20
N MET A 29 -0.78 -0.43 0.91
CA MET A 29 -1.65 -1.57 0.58
C MET A 29 -2.53 -1.95 1.76
N ALA A 30 -2.00 -2.02 2.98
CA ALA A 30 -2.77 -2.30 4.17
C ALA A 30 -3.85 -1.23 4.40
N VAL A 31 -3.53 0.06 4.24
CA VAL A 31 -4.51 1.15 4.30
C VAL A 31 -5.55 1.02 3.20
N ARG A 32 -5.17 0.67 1.97
CA ARG A 32 -6.13 0.44 0.88
C ARG A 32 -7.03 -0.76 1.15
N CYS A 33 -6.50 -1.85 1.68
CA CYS A 33 -7.27 -3.02 2.06
C CYS A 33 -8.22 -2.70 3.22
N ALA A 34 -7.73 -2.00 4.25
CA ALA A 34 -8.55 -1.53 5.36
C ALA A 34 -9.62 -0.55 4.88
N ARG A 35 -9.27 0.37 3.97
CA ARG A 35 -10.24 1.22 3.28
C ARG A 35 -11.23 0.35 2.53
N LEU A 36 -10.84 -0.58 1.67
CA LEU A 36 -11.79 -1.46 0.97
C LEU A 36 -12.73 -2.25 1.91
N VAL A 37 -12.22 -2.69 3.07
CA VAL A 37 -12.95 -3.47 4.08
C VAL A 37 -13.83 -2.60 4.99
N VAL A 38 -13.41 -1.37 5.28
CA VAL A 38 -14.21 -0.35 5.99
C VAL A 38 -15.13 0.41 5.03
N ASP A 39 -14.80 0.38 3.74
CA ASP A 39 -15.47 1.02 2.62
C ASP A 39 -16.10 0.02 1.61
N PRO A 40 -16.80 -1.03 2.06
CA PRO A 40 -17.84 -1.68 1.27
C PRO A 40 -19.14 -0.87 1.38
N TYR A 41 -19.05 0.46 1.50
CA TYR A 41 -20.22 1.33 1.73
C TYR A 41 -20.20 2.62 0.89
N SER A 42 -19.03 3.13 0.46
CA SER A 42 -18.94 4.26 -0.48
C SER A 42 -18.56 3.84 -1.90
N ALA A 43 -17.88 2.70 -2.09
CA ALA A 43 -17.53 2.18 -3.43
C ALA A 43 -18.61 1.27 -4.02
N ILE A 44 -19.62 0.91 -3.23
CA ILE A 44 -20.90 0.45 -3.74
C ILE A 44 -21.66 1.74 -4.03
N PRO A 45 -21.71 2.27 -5.27
CA PRO A 45 -22.89 3.05 -5.62
C PRO A 45 -24.01 2.09 -5.28
N THR A 46 -24.91 2.50 -4.39
CA THR A 46 -26.27 1.95 -4.27
C THR A 46 -26.46 0.94 -5.37
N ALA A 47 -26.22 -0.35 -5.09
CA ALA A 47 -26.51 -1.38 -6.07
C ALA A 47 -27.93 -1.01 -6.43
N THR A 48 -28.08 -0.52 -7.66
CA THR A 48 -29.29 0.09 -8.12
C THR A 48 -30.21 -1.11 -8.23
N TRP A 49 -30.81 -1.51 -7.12
CA TRP A 49 -32.22 -1.47 -7.07
C TRP A 49 -32.58 -0.05 -7.58
N GLU A 50 -32.97 0.19 -8.85
CA GLU A 50 -33.79 -0.66 -9.73
C GLU A 50 -34.79 -1.54 -8.95
N GLU A 51 -35.10 -1.13 -7.71
CA GLU A 51 -36.44 -1.11 -7.12
C GLU A 51 -37.19 0.10 -7.70
N GLU A 52 -36.79 0.56 -8.90
CA GLU A 52 -37.66 1.34 -9.77
C GLU A 52 -38.74 0.40 -10.31
N GLN A 53 -39.66 0.07 -9.40
CA GLN A 53 -41.06 -0.22 -9.74
C GLN A 53 -41.31 -1.71 -10.03
N LEU A 54 -41.36 -2.48 -8.94
CA LEU A 54 -42.39 -3.50 -8.73
C LEU A 54 -43.76 -3.04 -9.29
N PRO A 55 -44.64 -4.00 -9.62
CA PRO A 55 -45.25 -4.33 -10.92
C PRO A 55 -46.05 -3.26 -11.67
#